data_AF-A0A351FS61-F1
#
_entry.id   AF-A0A351FS61-F1
#
_cell.length_a   1.000
_cell.length_b   1.000
_cell.length_c   1.000
_cell.angle_alpha   90.00
_cell.angle_beta   90.00
_cell.angle_gamma   90.00
#
_symmetry.space_group_name_H-M   'P 1'
#
loop_
_entity.id
_entity.type
_entity.pdbx_description
1 polymer ?
#
loop_
_entity_poly.entity_id
_entity_poly.type
_entity_poly.pdbx_seq_one_letter_code
_entity_poly.pdbx_strand_id
1 'polypeptide(L)'
;MVRKLVFTGTGLAVVLGMVTVLVFGRDAVSVVKTFASKTQESVSNQIPVEFDIDRAREAMKGLEPEIRRNVHLIAKEEVEIEKLEKTIAKSDEQLAQDRRNIMRLKDALDGGSRNIVLVGHTYSPAQVEKDLRVRFENFKTNEDRNENLVKILDARRSSLNAAKEKLHEMESQRETLRVTIEKLSAHAKMIEVAKTTSEFNFDDSQLGYVKEIIEKVETRLEVEERMLNVNIDTDHHIPLEKEGLVDGDISEEVANYFNPDVEALVVEDLDDTELAN
;
A
#
# COMPACT_ATOMS: atom_id res chain seq x y z
N MET A 1 43.07 -2.41 16.08
CA MET A 1 41.90 -3.11 16.67
C MET A 1 40.74 -2.14 16.72
N VAL A 2 39.77 -2.27 15.80
CA VAL A 2 38.53 -1.48 15.80
C VAL A 2 37.39 -2.43 15.44
N ARG A 3 36.27 -2.26 16.14
CA ARG A 3 35.21 -3.24 16.43
C ARG A 3 34.46 -3.74 15.19
N LYS A 4 34.15 -5.05 15.20
CA LYS A 4 33.24 -5.73 14.29
C LYS A 4 31.83 -5.13 14.42
N LEU A 5 31.26 -4.69 13.31
CA LEU A 5 29.85 -4.33 13.22
C LEU A 5 29.21 -5.17 12.11
N VAL A 6 28.24 -5.94 12.55
CA VAL A 6 27.39 -6.87 11.82
C VAL A 6 26.57 -6.11 10.78
N PHE A 7 26.65 -6.53 9.52
CA PHE A 7 25.62 -6.26 8.50
C PHE A 7 25.45 -7.50 7.61
N THR A 8 25.08 -8.60 8.23
CA THR A 8 24.38 -9.70 7.56
C THR A 8 22.89 -9.44 7.72
N GLY A 9 22.19 -9.04 6.65
CA GLY A 9 20.72 -9.10 6.64
C GLY A 9 19.92 -7.95 6.02
N THR A 10 20.52 -6.94 5.36
CA THR A 10 19.76 -5.81 4.81
C THR A 10 20.19 -5.38 3.40
N GLY A 11 20.70 -6.31 2.58
CA GLY A 11 21.01 -6.03 1.17
C GLY A 11 19.82 -6.18 0.22
N LEU A 12 18.79 -6.95 0.60
CA LEU A 12 17.69 -7.31 -0.31
C LEU A 12 16.48 -6.37 -0.21
N ALA A 13 16.29 -5.67 0.91
CA ALA A 13 15.16 -4.75 1.10
C ALA A 13 15.38 -3.38 0.44
N VAL A 14 16.63 -2.94 0.29
CA VAL A 14 16.93 -1.60 -0.28
C VAL A 14 16.83 -1.62 -1.81
N VAL A 15 17.16 -2.74 -2.47
CA VAL A 15 17.03 -2.86 -3.92
C VAL A 15 15.56 -3.08 -4.34
N LEU A 16 14.77 -3.80 -3.55
CA LEU A 16 13.33 -3.97 -3.81
C LEU A 16 12.51 -2.70 -3.52
N GLY A 17 12.92 -1.88 -2.54
CA GLY A 17 12.28 -0.59 -2.27
C GLY A 17 12.57 0.50 -3.32
N MET A 18 13.73 0.44 -4.01
CA MET A 18 14.06 1.41 -5.06
C MET A 18 13.31 1.17 -6.37
N VAL A 19 12.91 -0.09 -6.67
CA VAL A 19 12.17 -0.42 -7.89
C VAL A 19 10.69 -0.04 -7.77
N THR A 20 10.09 -0.12 -6.58
CA THR A 20 8.71 0.35 -6.35
C THR A 20 8.58 1.87 -6.41
N VAL A 21 9.59 2.62 -5.97
CA VAL A 21 9.59 4.10 -5.99
C VAL A 21 9.91 4.69 -7.37
N LEU A 22 10.55 3.95 -8.27
CA LEU A 22 10.82 4.41 -9.64
C LEU A 22 9.70 4.08 -10.64
N VAL A 23 8.82 3.13 -10.33
CA VAL A 23 7.68 2.76 -11.21
C VAL A 23 6.37 3.44 -10.79
N PHE A 24 6.25 3.89 -9.54
CA PHE A 24 5.17 4.77 -9.10
C PHE A 24 5.72 6.17 -8.85
N GLY A 25 5.53 7.04 -9.84
CA GLY A 25 5.94 8.43 -9.82
C GLY A 25 5.53 9.16 -8.53
N ARG A 26 6.32 10.17 -8.19
CA ARG A 26 6.24 11.01 -6.99
C ARG A 26 5.05 12.00 -7.01
N ASP A 27 3.89 11.61 -7.55
CA ASP A 27 2.72 12.47 -7.69
C ASP A 27 1.42 11.80 -7.20
N ALA A 28 1.41 11.34 -5.94
CA ALA A 28 0.16 10.89 -5.31
C ALA A 28 0.09 11.19 -3.80
N VAL A 29 0.58 12.38 -3.39
CA VAL A 29 0.43 12.86 -2.01
C VAL A 29 -0.12 14.28 -2.00
N SER A 30 -1.41 14.43 -2.32
CA SER A 30 -2.23 15.58 -1.92
C SER A 30 -3.70 15.32 -2.32
N VAL A 31 -4.63 15.66 -1.42
CA VAL A 31 -6.09 15.49 -1.52
C VAL A 31 -6.64 14.11 -1.18
N VAL A 32 -6.35 13.61 0.02
CA VAL A 32 -7.39 12.95 0.84
C VAL A 32 -7.12 13.28 2.31
N LYS A 33 -7.30 14.55 2.68
CA LYS A 33 -7.53 14.90 4.08
C LYS A 33 -8.87 15.62 4.17
N THR A 34 -9.80 14.93 4.84
CA THR A 34 -10.98 15.47 5.54
C THR A 34 -12.29 15.59 4.73
N PHE A 35 -13.34 14.95 5.28
CA PHE A 35 -14.78 14.94 4.94
C PHE A 35 -15.32 13.88 3.96
N ALA A 36 -15.20 12.59 4.30
CA ALA A 36 -16.16 11.57 3.83
C ALA A 36 -16.25 10.30 4.71
N SER A 37 -15.84 10.35 5.98
CA SER A 37 -15.93 9.17 6.87
C SER A 37 -17.07 9.33 7.88
N LYS A 38 -18.31 9.46 7.39
CA LYS A 38 -19.53 9.24 8.19
C LYS A 38 -20.77 9.16 7.29
N THR A 39 -20.82 8.11 6.46
CA THR A 39 -22.03 7.41 5.95
C THR A 39 -21.65 6.53 4.75
N GLN A 40 -21.01 5.38 4.98
CA GLN A 40 -20.98 4.32 3.96
C GLN A 40 -20.88 2.94 4.61
N GLU A 41 -21.72 2.66 5.60
CA GLU A 41 -21.74 1.35 6.26
C GLU A 41 -23.00 0.52 5.94
N SER A 42 -23.80 0.89 4.93
CA SER A 42 -25.01 0.11 4.60
C SER A 42 -25.44 0.07 3.13
N VAL A 43 -24.53 0.33 2.17
CA VAL A 43 -24.86 0.18 0.73
C VAL A 43 -24.09 -0.97 0.05
N SER A 44 -23.12 -1.59 0.72
CA SER A 44 -22.36 -2.69 0.11
C SER A 44 -23.18 -3.96 -0.14
N ASN A 45 -24.39 -4.06 0.41
CA ASN A 45 -25.32 -5.18 0.21
C ASN A 45 -26.22 -5.04 -1.04
N GLN A 46 -26.13 -3.95 -1.81
CA GLN A 46 -26.99 -3.72 -3.00
C GLN A 46 -26.30 -3.98 -4.34
N ILE A 47 -25.00 -4.31 -4.36
CA ILE A 47 -24.30 -4.66 -5.60
C ILE A 47 -24.51 -6.16 -5.87
N PRO A 48 -25.08 -6.55 -7.02
CA PRO A 48 -25.19 -7.96 -7.40
C PRO A 48 -23.81 -8.61 -7.45
N VAL A 49 -23.68 -9.82 -6.90
CA VAL A 49 -22.41 -10.56 -6.82
C VAL A 49 -21.79 -10.76 -8.22
N GLU A 50 -22.63 -10.84 -9.25
CA GLU A 50 -22.25 -10.94 -10.65
C GLU A 50 -21.37 -9.77 -11.10
N PHE A 51 -21.64 -8.55 -10.61
CA PHE A 51 -20.84 -7.37 -10.95
C PHE A 51 -19.42 -7.45 -10.40
N ASP A 52 -19.24 -7.98 -9.18
CA ASP A 52 -17.90 -8.17 -8.60
C ASP A 52 -17.13 -9.28 -9.32
N ILE A 53 -17.81 -10.32 -9.81
CA ILE A 53 -17.20 -11.38 -10.63
C ILE A 53 -16.73 -10.81 -11.98
N ASP A 54 -17.53 -9.97 -12.63
CA ASP A 54 -17.14 -9.32 -13.89
C ASP A 54 -16.01 -8.31 -13.70
N ARG A 55 -16.04 -7.55 -12.60
CA ARG A 55 -14.91 -6.70 -12.20
C ARG A 55 -13.64 -7.52 -12.00
N ALA A 56 -13.74 -8.68 -11.34
CA ALA A 56 -12.60 -9.59 -11.15
C ALA A 56 -12.07 -10.14 -12.49
N ARG A 57 -12.96 -10.49 -13.44
CA ARG A 57 -12.56 -10.88 -14.81
C ARG A 57 -11.82 -9.76 -15.51
N GLU A 58 -12.29 -8.52 -15.41
CA GLU A 58 -11.66 -7.38 -16.06
C GLU A 58 -10.30 -7.04 -15.43
N ALA A 59 -10.20 -7.07 -14.09
CA ALA A 59 -8.93 -6.92 -13.39
C ALA A 59 -7.90 -7.97 -13.83
N MET A 60 -8.35 -9.23 -14.03
CA MET A 60 -7.49 -10.30 -14.54
C MET A 60 -7.02 -10.05 -15.98
N LYS A 61 -7.88 -9.53 -16.88
CA LYS A 61 -7.44 -9.11 -18.23
C LYS A 61 -6.39 -8.00 -18.16
N GLY A 62 -6.52 -7.11 -17.16
CA GLY A 62 -5.53 -6.08 -16.85
C GLY A 62 -4.13 -6.61 -16.55
N LEU A 63 -4.00 -7.88 -16.11
CA LEU A 63 -2.69 -8.51 -15.84
C LEU A 63 -1.97 -8.97 -17.12
N GLU A 64 -2.68 -9.24 -18.21
CA GLU A 64 -2.04 -9.69 -19.45
C GLU A 64 -0.99 -8.71 -20.03
N PRO A 65 -1.25 -7.39 -20.13
CA PRO A 65 -0.23 -6.47 -20.61
C PRO A 65 0.98 -6.39 -19.67
N GLU A 66 0.81 -6.61 -18.36
CA GLU A 66 1.92 -6.71 -17.40
C GLU A 66 2.79 -7.94 -17.67
N ILE A 67 2.15 -9.10 -17.84
CA ILE A 67 2.83 -10.35 -18.21
C ILE A 67 3.60 -10.19 -19.52
N ARG A 68 2.98 -9.61 -20.55
CA ARG A 68 3.64 -9.36 -21.85
C ARG A 68 4.84 -8.43 -21.72
N ARG A 69 4.76 -7.38 -20.89
CA ARG A 69 5.91 -6.50 -20.60
C ARG A 69 7.05 -7.28 -19.94
N ASN A 70 6.74 -8.13 -18.97
CA ASN A 70 7.76 -8.94 -18.28
C ASN A 70 8.43 -9.96 -19.22
N VAL A 71 7.65 -10.61 -20.10
CA VAL A 71 8.19 -11.49 -21.17
C VAL A 71 9.16 -10.73 -22.07
N HIS A 72 8.78 -9.51 -22.49
CA HIS A 72 9.66 -8.69 -23.33
C HIS A 72 10.97 -8.31 -22.63
N LEU A 73 10.92 -7.99 -21.34
CA LEU A 73 12.11 -7.69 -20.54
C LEU A 73 13.04 -8.91 -20.41
N ILE A 74 12.48 -10.10 -20.19
CA ILE A 74 13.23 -11.36 -20.13
C ILE A 74 13.91 -11.63 -21.49
N ALA A 75 13.17 -11.53 -22.59
CA ALA A 75 13.72 -11.74 -23.92
C ALA A 75 14.83 -10.75 -24.27
N LYS A 76 14.70 -9.49 -23.84
CA LYS A 76 15.75 -8.49 -23.99
C LYS A 76 17.00 -8.87 -23.21
N GLU A 77 16.86 -9.29 -21.95
CA GLU A 77 18.00 -9.68 -21.13
C GLU A 77 18.70 -10.93 -21.66
N GLU A 78 17.96 -11.90 -22.24
CA GLU A 78 18.55 -13.06 -22.93
C GLU A 78 19.50 -12.63 -24.06
N VAL A 79 19.07 -11.69 -24.89
CA VAL A 79 19.90 -11.15 -25.99
C VAL A 79 21.12 -10.40 -25.46
N GLU A 80 20.97 -9.62 -24.39
CA GLU A 80 22.09 -8.92 -23.77
C GLU A 80 23.11 -9.87 -23.12
N ILE A 81 22.64 -10.97 -22.52
CA ILE A 81 23.49 -12.07 -22.04
C ILE A 81 24.26 -12.71 -23.20
N GLU A 82 23.59 -13.02 -24.32
CA GLU A 82 24.25 -13.60 -25.50
C GLU A 82 25.34 -12.67 -26.07
N LYS A 83 25.07 -11.36 -26.10
CA LYS A 83 26.08 -10.36 -26.51
C LYS A 83 27.26 -10.30 -25.55
N LEU A 84 27.00 -10.38 -24.24
CA LEU A 84 28.05 -10.40 -23.22
C LEU A 84 28.92 -11.65 -23.33
N GLU A 85 28.32 -12.82 -23.56
CA GLU A 85 29.02 -14.08 -23.82
C GLU A 85 29.95 -13.99 -25.04
N LYS A 86 29.45 -13.44 -26.15
CA LYS A 86 30.28 -13.20 -27.35
C LYS A 86 31.43 -12.25 -27.08
N THR A 87 31.21 -11.24 -26.24
CA THR A 87 32.24 -10.28 -25.85
C THR A 87 33.33 -10.93 -25.01
N ILE A 88 32.95 -11.77 -24.04
CA ILE A 88 33.88 -12.55 -23.21
C ILE A 88 34.67 -13.53 -24.09
N ALA A 89 34.02 -14.28 -24.97
CA ALA A 89 34.69 -15.22 -25.86
C ALA A 89 35.75 -14.54 -26.75
N LYS A 90 35.44 -13.36 -27.29
CA LYS A 90 36.40 -12.55 -28.06
C LYS A 90 37.55 -12.04 -27.20
N SER A 91 37.27 -11.63 -25.97
CA SER A 91 38.27 -11.18 -25.00
C SER A 91 39.21 -12.34 -24.60
N ASP A 92 38.68 -13.53 -24.38
CA ASP A 92 39.45 -14.75 -24.11
C ASP A 92 40.39 -15.12 -25.27
N GLU A 93 39.91 -15.03 -26.51
CA GLU A 93 40.74 -15.27 -27.69
C GLU A 93 41.91 -14.26 -27.77
N GLN A 94 41.61 -12.99 -27.50
CA GLN A 94 42.64 -11.94 -27.47
C GLN A 94 43.64 -12.16 -26.34
N LEU A 95 43.20 -12.54 -25.14
CA LEU A 95 44.08 -12.88 -24.02
C LEU A 95 44.97 -14.09 -24.37
N ALA A 96 44.42 -15.11 -25.03
CA ALA A 96 45.22 -16.26 -25.48
C ALA A 96 46.29 -15.85 -26.50
N GLN A 97 45.96 -14.95 -27.43
CA GLN A 97 46.91 -14.36 -28.39
C GLN A 97 48.01 -13.57 -27.68
N ASP A 98 47.63 -12.69 -26.75
CA ASP A 98 48.55 -11.84 -26.00
C ASP A 98 49.49 -12.68 -25.14
N ARG A 99 48.97 -13.72 -24.47
CA ARG A 99 49.77 -14.68 -23.71
C ARG A 99 50.83 -15.37 -24.58
N ARG A 100 50.47 -15.82 -25.79
CA ARG A 100 51.44 -16.42 -26.73
C ARG A 100 52.53 -15.43 -27.13
N ASN A 101 52.16 -14.17 -27.40
CA ASN A 101 53.11 -13.14 -27.77
C ASN A 101 54.06 -12.79 -26.62
N ILE A 102 53.54 -12.66 -25.40
CA ILE A 102 54.33 -12.41 -24.18
C ILE A 102 55.32 -13.55 -23.95
N MET A 103 54.90 -14.81 -24.08
CA MET A 103 55.81 -15.96 -23.92
C MET A 103 56.91 -15.97 -24.98
N ARG A 104 56.60 -15.67 -26.25
CA ARG A 104 57.62 -15.56 -27.30
C ARG A 104 58.66 -14.48 -27.00
N LEU A 105 58.24 -13.32 -26.50
CA LEU A 105 59.15 -12.23 -26.13
C LEU A 105 60.01 -12.61 -24.92
N LYS A 106 59.43 -13.28 -23.93
CA LYS A 106 60.15 -13.83 -22.78
C LYS A 106 61.22 -14.83 -23.23
N ASP A 107 60.85 -15.82 -24.04
CA ASP A 107 61.78 -16.86 -24.51
C ASP A 107 62.93 -16.24 -25.33
N ALA A 108 62.65 -15.19 -26.12
CA ALA A 108 63.67 -14.45 -26.86
C ALA A 108 64.65 -13.68 -25.97
N LEU A 109 64.19 -13.15 -24.83
CA LEU A 109 65.05 -12.52 -23.82
C LEU A 109 65.90 -13.53 -23.08
N ASP A 110 65.32 -14.68 -22.71
CA ASP A 110 66.02 -15.76 -22.00
C ASP A 110 67.15 -16.37 -22.84
N GLY A 111 67.05 -16.31 -24.17
CA GLY A 111 68.08 -16.74 -25.10
C GLY A 111 69.40 -15.93 -25.06
N GLY A 112 69.48 -14.83 -24.29
CA GLY A 112 70.73 -14.13 -23.97
C GLY A 112 71.45 -13.46 -25.16
N SER A 113 70.78 -13.31 -26.30
CA SER A 113 71.37 -12.72 -27.51
C SER A 113 71.51 -11.20 -27.39
N ARG A 114 72.65 -10.64 -27.84
CA ARG A 114 72.87 -9.17 -27.85
C ARG A 114 71.90 -8.41 -28.75
N ASN A 115 71.36 -9.10 -29.75
CA ASN A 115 70.41 -8.60 -30.74
C ASN A 115 69.29 -9.62 -30.88
N ILE A 116 68.04 -9.20 -30.70
CA ILE A 116 66.85 -10.05 -30.83
C ILE A 116 66.15 -9.69 -32.13
N VAL A 117 66.02 -10.64 -33.05
CA VAL A 117 65.31 -10.43 -34.33
C VAL A 117 63.86 -10.87 -34.19
N LEU A 118 62.94 -9.92 -34.29
CA LEU A 118 61.49 -10.13 -34.24
C LEU A 118 60.87 -9.56 -35.52
N VAL A 119 60.16 -10.42 -36.27
CA VAL A 119 59.45 -10.04 -37.50
C VAL A 119 60.33 -9.23 -38.47
N GLY A 120 61.58 -9.65 -38.66
CA GLY A 120 62.53 -8.99 -39.57
C GLY A 120 63.19 -7.71 -39.06
N HIS A 121 62.90 -7.28 -37.83
CA HIS A 121 63.53 -6.13 -37.19
C HIS A 121 64.41 -6.56 -36.02
N THR A 122 65.53 -5.87 -35.83
CA THR A 122 66.47 -6.12 -34.74
C THR A 122 66.21 -5.16 -33.59
N TYR A 123 66.01 -5.71 -32.40
CA TYR A 123 65.80 -4.96 -31.17
C TYR A 123 66.91 -5.28 -30.15
N SER A 124 67.20 -4.32 -29.27
CA SER A 124 68.07 -4.58 -28.13
C SER A 124 67.29 -5.28 -26.99
N PRO A 125 67.95 -6.08 -26.14
CA PRO A 125 67.31 -6.72 -24.99
C PRO A 125 66.56 -5.73 -24.09
N ALA A 126 67.13 -4.54 -23.85
CA ALA A 126 66.48 -3.50 -23.04
C ALA A 126 65.18 -2.96 -23.66
N GLN A 127 65.10 -2.88 -25.00
CA GLN A 127 63.88 -2.48 -25.71
C GLN A 127 62.80 -3.56 -25.58
N VAL A 128 63.18 -4.83 -25.76
CA VAL A 128 62.26 -5.97 -25.64
C VAL A 128 61.77 -6.12 -24.21
N GLU A 129 62.63 -5.93 -23.20
CA GLU A 129 62.23 -5.97 -21.79
C GLU A 129 61.22 -4.87 -21.44
N LYS A 130 61.44 -3.64 -21.93
CA LYS A 130 60.51 -2.53 -21.74
C LYS A 130 59.15 -2.82 -22.37
N ASP A 131 59.13 -3.32 -23.60
CA ASP A 131 57.89 -3.69 -24.30
C ASP A 131 57.16 -4.84 -23.60
N LEU A 132 57.89 -5.88 -23.20
CA LEU A 132 57.35 -7.02 -22.44
C LEU A 132 56.68 -6.56 -21.16
N ARG A 133 57.29 -5.64 -20.41
CA ARG A 133 56.72 -5.09 -19.18
C ARG A 133 55.38 -4.40 -19.45
N VAL A 134 55.31 -3.54 -20.44
CA VAL A 134 54.06 -2.82 -20.81
C VAL A 134 52.98 -3.81 -21.25
N ARG A 135 53.33 -4.79 -22.10
CA ARG A 135 52.38 -5.81 -22.55
C ARG A 135 51.87 -6.68 -21.40
N PHE A 136 52.74 -7.05 -20.48
CA PHE A 136 52.37 -7.88 -19.33
C PHE A 136 51.46 -7.13 -18.36
N GLU A 137 51.70 -5.85 -18.10
CA GLU A 137 50.77 -5.02 -17.31
C GLU A 137 49.40 -4.88 -17.97
N ASN A 138 49.37 -4.63 -19.28
CA ASN A 138 48.12 -4.56 -20.04
C ASN A 138 47.39 -5.91 -20.05
N PHE A 139 48.12 -7.02 -20.19
CA PHE A 139 47.56 -8.36 -20.15
C PHE A 139 46.88 -8.64 -18.81
N LYS A 140 47.53 -8.38 -17.68
CA LYS A 140 46.94 -8.54 -16.34
C LYS A 140 45.67 -7.71 -16.18
N THR A 141 45.70 -6.45 -16.62
CA THR A 141 44.53 -5.56 -16.55
C THR A 141 43.36 -6.09 -17.39
N ASN A 142 43.64 -6.63 -18.58
CA ASN A 142 42.63 -7.21 -19.44
C ASN A 142 42.10 -8.55 -18.91
N GLU A 143 42.95 -9.36 -18.28
CA GLU A 143 42.60 -10.60 -17.59
C GLU A 143 41.65 -10.30 -16.43
N ASP A 144 42.00 -9.38 -15.54
CA ASP A 144 41.15 -8.92 -14.43
C ASP A 144 39.79 -8.39 -14.94
N ARG A 145 39.81 -7.62 -16.03
CA ARG A 145 38.60 -7.13 -16.67
C ARG A 145 37.74 -8.28 -17.18
N ASN A 146 38.33 -9.27 -17.82
CA ASN A 146 37.63 -10.44 -18.35
C ASN A 146 37.00 -11.27 -17.24
N GLU A 147 37.73 -11.53 -16.16
CA GLU A 147 37.19 -12.19 -14.97
C GLU A 147 35.98 -11.44 -14.39
N ASN A 148 36.04 -10.12 -14.34
CA ASN A 148 34.92 -9.31 -13.88
C ASN A 148 33.72 -9.39 -14.83
N LEU A 149 33.93 -9.46 -16.15
CA LEU A 149 32.85 -9.69 -17.12
C LEU A 149 32.18 -11.05 -16.91
N VAL A 150 32.97 -12.10 -16.64
CA VAL A 150 32.43 -13.44 -16.31
C VAL A 150 31.57 -13.39 -15.05
N LYS A 151 32.03 -12.73 -13.99
CA LYS A 151 31.23 -12.56 -12.76
C LYS A 151 29.91 -11.81 -13.02
N ILE A 152 29.95 -10.78 -13.86
CA ILE A 152 28.74 -10.04 -14.27
C ILE A 152 27.79 -10.95 -15.07
N LEU A 153 28.32 -11.76 -15.99
CA LEU A 153 27.54 -12.72 -16.77
C LEU A 153 26.82 -13.72 -15.86
N ASP A 154 27.52 -14.28 -14.88
CA ASP A 154 26.94 -15.24 -13.94
C ASP A 154 25.83 -14.61 -13.09
N ALA A 155 26.06 -13.39 -12.60
CA ALA A 155 25.05 -12.63 -11.85
C ALA A 155 23.80 -12.34 -12.71
N ARG A 156 23.98 -11.97 -13.99
CA ARG A 156 22.88 -11.72 -14.93
C ARG A 156 22.11 -13.00 -15.24
N ARG A 157 22.80 -14.12 -15.52
CA ARG A 157 22.16 -15.42 -15.75
C ARG A 157 21.33 -15.87 -14.54
N SER A 158 21.88 -15.72 -13.33
CA SER A 158 21.15 -16.02 -12.09
C SER A 158 19.89 -15.15 -11.94
N SER A 159 20.03 -13.84 -12.19
CA SER A 159 18.92 -12.89 -12.13
C SER A 159 17.84 -13.19 -13.18
N LEU A 160 18.25 -13.56 -14.40
CA LEU A 160 17.35 -13.95 -15.48
C LEU A 160 16.56 -15.21 -15.11
N ASN A 161 17.21 -16.22 -14.53
CA ASN A 161 16.54 -17.45 -14.10
C ASN A 161 15.51 -17.15 -13.01
N ALA A 162 15.86 -16.33 -12.01
CA ALA A 162 14.91 -15.91 -10.99
C ALA A 162 13.72 -15.11 -11.57
N ALA A 163 13.97 -14.26 -12.58
CA ALA A 163 12.92 -13.52 -13.26
C ALA A 163 11.97 -14.45 -14.04
N LYS A 164 12.50 -15.48 -14.72
CA LYS A 164 11.71 -16.51 -15.40
C LYS A 164 10.85 -17.31 -14.44
N GLU A 165 11.40 -17.74 -13.32
CA GLU A 165 10.66 -18.46 -12.28
C GLU A 165 9.50 -17.62 -11.74
N LYS A 166 9.75 -16.34 -11.42
CA LYS A 166 8.72 -15.40 -10.98
C LYS A 166 7.64 -15.16 -12.04
N LEU A 167 8.00 -15.11 -13.32
CA LEU A 167 7.03 -15.02 -14.41
C LEU A 167 6.13 -16.26 -14.46
N HIS A 168 6.70 -17.46 -14.37
CA HIS A 168 5.93 -18.70 -14.32
C HIS A 168 5.02 -18.78 -13.10
N GLU A 169 5.49 -18.34 -11.93
CA GLU A 169 4.66 -18.25 -10.73
C GLU A 169 3.47 -17.31 -10.96
N MET A 170 3.71 -16.13 -11.54
CA MET A 170 2.65 -15.16 -11.86
C MET A 170 1.63 -15.73 -12.87
N GLU A 171 2.08 -16.48 -13.87
CA GLU A 171 1.18 -17.17 -14.82
C GLU A 171 0.34 -18.25 -14.14
N SER A 172 0.93 -19.03 -13.24
CA SER A 172 0.23 -20.05 -12.45
C SER A 172 -0.81 -19.44 -11.50
N GLN A 173 -0.45 -18.34 -10.83
CA GLN A 173 -1.37 -17.57 -9.99
C GLN A 173 -2.52 -17.00 -10.80
N ARG A 174 -2.26 -16.45 -12.00
CA ARG A 174 -3.30 -15.97 -12.91
C ARG A 174 -4.27 -17.09 -13.30
N GLU A 175 -3.77 -18.28 -13.64
CA GLU A 175 -4.63 -19.42 -13.99
C GLU A 175 -5.46 -19.89 -12.80
N THR A 176 -4.88 -19.90 -11.60
CA THR A 176 -5.60 -20.21 -10.36
C THR A 176 -6.73 -19.20 -10.11
N LEU A 177 -6.46 -17.91 -10.29
CA LEU A 177 -7.47 -16.85 -10.18
C LEU A 177 -8.57 -17.02 -11.23
N ARG A 178 -8.23 -17.35 -12.47
CA ARG A 178 -9.19 -17.65 -13.54
C ARG A 178 -10.14 -18.77 -13.13
N VAL A 179 -9.60 -19.93 -12.73
CA VAL A 179 -10.41 -21.08 -12.29
C VAL A 179 -11.29 -20.72 -11.09
N THR A 180 -10.76 -19.93 -10.15
CA THR A 180 -11.51 -19.48 -8.97
C THR A 180 -12.67 -18.57 -9.35
N ILE A 181 -12.46 -17.62 -10.26
CA ILE A 181 -13.51 -16.73 -10.79
C ILE A 181 -14.60 -17.55 -11.48
N GLU A 182 -14.24 -18.54 -12.30
CA GLU A 182 -15.23 -19.39 -12.96
C GLU A 182 -16.01 -20.26 -11.98
N LYS A 183 -15.36 -20.79 -10.93
CA LYS A 183 -16.04 -21.50 -9.84
C LYS A 183 -17.05 -20.59 -9.11
N LEU A 184 -16.65 -19.35 -8.80
CA LEU A 184 -17.54 -18.38 -8.16
C LEU A 184 -18.72 -18.00 -9.06
N SER A 185 -18.48 -17.84 -10.37
CA SER A 185 -19.53 -17.59 -11.37
C SER A 185 -20.54 -18.72 -11.44
N ALA A 186 -20.08 -19.98 -11.44
CA ALA A 186 -20.97 -21.13 -11.42
C ALA A 186 -21.82 -21.18 -10.14
N HIS A 187 -21.20 -20.91 -8.99
CA HIS A 187 -21.89 -20.89 -7.70
C HIS A 187 -22.94 -19.78 -7.61
N ALA A 188 -22.60 -18.56 -8.08
CA ALA A 188 -23.54 -17.46 -8.17
C ALA A 188 -24.76 -17.84 -9.04
N LYS A 189 -24.51 -18.47 -10.20
CA LYS A 189 -25.59 -18.92 -11.09
C LYS A 189 -26.49 -19.97 -10.46
N MET A 190 -25.92 -20.92 -9.72
CA MET A 190 -26.70 -21.92 -8.96
C MET A 190 -27.61 -21.26 -7.91
N ILE A 191 -27.10 -20.27 -7.18
CA ILE A 191 -27.87 -19.53 -6.18
C ILE A 191 -29.01 -18.74 -6.86
N GLU A 192 -28.73 -18.10 -8.00
CA GLU A 192 -29.74 -17.38 -8.79
C GLU A 192 -30.88 -18.31 -9.24
N VAL A 193 -30.55 -19.50 -9.77
CA VAL A 193 -31.53 -20.53 -10.17
C VAL A 193 -32.33 -21.03 -8.96
N ALA A 194 -31.68 -21.24 -7.82
CA ALA A 194 -32.35 -21.65 -6.58
C ALA A 194 -33.33 -20.57 -6.08
N LYS A 195 -32.94 -19.29 -6.13
CA LYS A 195 -33.82 -18.14 -5.77
C LYS A 195 -35.02 -18.01 -6.69
N THR A 196 -34.85 -18.28 -7.99
CA THR A 196 -35.97 -18.25 -8.94
C THR A 196 -36.89 -19.47 -8.82
N THR A 197 -36.35 -20.60 -8.39
CA THR A 197 -37.13 -21.83 -8.14
C THR A 197 -37.78 -21.82 -6.75
N SER A 198 -37.26 -21.04 -5.78
CA SER A 198 -37.88 -20.90 -4.47
C SER A 198 -39.18 -20.10 -4.58
N GLU A 199 -40.28 -20.85 -4.60
CA GLU A 199 -41.68 -20.44 -4.76
C GLU A 199 -42.25 -19.56 -3.62
N PHE A 200 -41.40 -18.92 -2.81
CA PHE A 200 -41.81 -18.06 -1.69
C PHE A 200 -41.67 -16.58 -2.08
N ASN A 201 -42.70 -16.04 -2.74
CA ASN A 201 -42.90 -14.60 -2.83
C ASN A 201 -43.38 -14.09 -1.46
N PHE A 202 -42.46 -13.72 -0.58
CA PHE A 202 -42.82 -12.93 0.60
C PHE A 202 -43.22 -11.52 0.13
N ASP A 203 -44.50 -11.20 0.27
CA ASP A 203 -45.04 -9.89 -0.08
C ASP A 203 -44.65 -8.85 1.00
N ASP A 204 -43.54 -8.16 0.77
CA ASP A 204 -43.03 -7.09 1.63
C ASP A 204 -43.87 -5.79 1.57
N SER A 205 -44.88 -5.71 0.69
CA SER A 205 -45.73 -4.52 0.58
C SER A 205 -46.51 -4.24 1.86
N GLN A 206 -46.98 -5.29 2.56
CA GLN A 206 -47.69 -5.16 3.83
C GLN A 206 -46.76 -4.67 4.95
N LEU A 207 -45.50 -5.11 4.97
CA LEU A 207 -44.53 -4.69 5.96
C LEU A 207 -44.10 -3.22 5.75
N GLY A 208 -43.94 -2.81 4.49
CA GLY A 208 -43.67 -1.41 4.11
C GLY A 208 -44.82 -0.48 4.50
N TYR A 209 -46.06 -0.87 4.20
CA TYR A 209 -47.26 -0.12 4.58
C TYR A 209 -47.39 0.00 6.12
N VAL A 210 -47.10 -1.07 6.87
CA VAL A 210 -47.12 -1.04 8.34
C VAL A 210 -46.05 -0.09 8.90
N LYS A 211 -44.83 -0.06 8.33
CA LYS A 211 -43.79 0.90 8.74
C LYS A 211 -44.19 2.34 8.48
N GLU A 212 -44.80 2.61 7.32
CA GLU A 212 -45.30 3.95 6.96
C GLU A 212 -46.41 4.40 7.93
N ILE A 213 -47.30 3.50 8.34
CA ILE A 213 -48.32 3.80 9.35
C ILE A 213 -47.67 4.15 10.70
N ILE A 214 -46.69 3.37 11.14
CA ILE A 214 -46.00 3.61 12.42
C ILE A 214 -45.32 4.99 12.41
N GLU A 215 -44.60 5.34 11.35
CA GLU A 215 -43.95 6.64 11.21
C GLU A 215 -44.95 7.81 11.24
N LYS A 216 -46.12 7.65 10.59
CA LYS A 216 -47.22 8.62 10.66
C LYS A 216 -47.78 8.77 12.07
N VAL A 217 -47.89 7.67 12.82
CA VAL A 217 -48.38 7.68 14.21
C VAL A 217 -47.36 8.36 15.14
N GLU A 218 -46.08 8.04 15.01
CA GLU A 218 -45.00 8.69 15.78
C GLU A 218 -44.98 10.21 15.54
N THR A 219 -45.04 10.62 14.27
CA THR A 219 -45.10 12.04 13.89
C THR A 219 -46.30 12.75 14.51
N ARG A 220 -47.47 12.08 14.53
CA ARG A 220 -48.69 12.66 15.10
C ARG A 220 -48.60 12.81 16.62
N LEU A 221 -48.06 11.80 17.31
CA LEU A 221 -47.84 11.86 18.75
C LEU A 221 -46.87 12.97 19.13
N GLU A 222 -45.78 13.16 18.37
CA GLU A 222 -44.83 14.26 18.61
C GLU A 222 -45.47 15.64 18.41
N VAL A 223 -46.36 15.78 17.42
CA VAL A 223 -47.13 17.03 17.22
C VAL A 223 -48.12 17.27 18.36
N GLU A 224 -48.83 16.25 18.81
CA GLU A 224 -49.77 16.36 19.95
C GLU A 224 -49.03 16.70 21.25
N GLU A 225 -47.88 16.08 21.51
CA GLU A 225 -47.00 16.42 22.65
C GLU A 225 -46.50 17.87 22.56
N ARG A 226 -46.08 18.31 21.37
CA ARG A 226 -45.67 19.70 21.14
C ARG A 226 -46.82 20.69 21.31
N MET A 227 -48.05 20.33 20.95
CA MET A 227 -49.25 21.17 21.12
C MET A 227 -49.73 21.24 22.58
N LEU A 228 -49.61 20.15 23.35
CA LEU A 228 -49.87 20.15 24.80
C LEU A 228 -48.89 21.08 25.54
N ASN A 229 -47.63 21.12 25.09
CA ASN A 229 -46.62 22.02 25.63
C ASN A 229 -46.77 23.49 25.18
N VAL A 230 -47.71 23.82 24.29
CA VAL A 230 -47.88 25.17 23.70
C VAL A 230 -49.11 25.93 24.23
N ASN A 231 -49.95 25.34 25.09
CA ASN A 231 -51.12 26.04 25.67
C ASN A 231 -51.02 26.25 27.19
N ILE A 232 -50.27 27.28 27.60
CA ILE A 232 -50.62 28.12 28.76
C ILE A 232 -50.24 29.55 28.37
N ASP A 233 -51.24 30.38 28.04
CA ASP A 233 -51.47 31.69 28.68
C ASP A 233 -52.47 32.53 27.86
N THR A 234 -53.76 32.45 28.22
CA THR A 234 -54.72 33.55 27.97
C THR A 234 -55.87 33.41 28.95
N ASP A 235 -55.81 34.12 30.08
CA ASP A 235 -57.02 34.55 30.77
C ASP A 235 -56.96 36.06 30.97
N HIS A 236 -57.88 36.77 30.29
CA HIS A 236 -57.96 38.23 30.28
C HIS A 236 -58.98 38.69 31.31
N HIS A 237 -58.53 39.34 32.39
CA HIS A 237 -59.37 40.28 33.12
C HIS A 237 -58.60 41.56 33.47
N ILE A 238 -59.23 42.70 33.16
CA ILE A 238 -58.72 44.07 33.32
C ILE A 238 -59.30 44.68 34.61
N PRO A 239 -58.47 45.32 35.46
CA PRO A 239 -58.91 46.40 36.32
C PRO A 239 -58.30 47.76 35.95
N LEU A 240 -59.10 48.81 36.19
CA LEU A 240 -58.93 50.22 35.83
C LEU A 240 -58.38 51.05 36.99
N GLU A 241 -57.58 52.09 36.66
CA GLU A 241 -57.10 53.19 37.53
C GLU A 241 -56.11 52.78 38.66
N LYS A 242 -55.08 53.53 39.08
CA LYS A 242 -54.64 54.92 38.94
C LYS A 242 -53.13 54.99 39.29
N GLU A 243 -52.50 56.11 38.98
CA GLU A 243 -51.08 56.47 39.16
C GLU A 243 -50.46 56.18 40.55
N GLY A 244 -49.15 55.84 40.53
CA GLY A 244 -48.16 56.53 41.36
C GLY A 244 -47.44 55.75 42.47
N LEU A 245 -46.11 56.00 42.54
CA LEU A 245 -45.15 55.78 43.64
C LEU A 245 -44.54 54.37 43.75
N VAL A 246 -43.27 54.14 43.34
CA VAL A 246 -41.99 54.35 44.06
C VAL A 246 -41.87 53.54 45.35
N ASP A 247 -41.08 52.45 45.34
CA ASP A 247 -39.87 52.17 46.15
C ASP A 247 -39.33 50.79 45.69
N GLY A 248 -38.04 50.58 45.36
CA GLY A 248 -36.99 50.19 46.32
C GLY A 248 -37.34 48.86 47.01
N ASP A 249 -36.64 47.72 46.94
CA ASP A 249 -35.23 47.41 46.71
C ASP A 249 -35.15 45.88 46.49
N ILE A 250 -34.84 45.41 45.27
CA ILE A 250 -34.70 43.96 44.95
C ILE A 250 -33.20 43.56 44.98
N SER A 251 -32.39 44.27 45.76
CA SER A 251 -31.01 43.83 46.05
C SER A 251 -30.96 42.62 47.00
N GLU A 252 -32.08 42.28 47.65
CA GLU A 252 -32.21 41.10 48.53
C GLU A 252 -32.57 39.79 47.78
N GLU A 253 -33.14 39.85 46.57
CA GLU A 253 -33.52 38.63 45.81
C GLU A 253 -32.34 38.05 45.01
N VAL A 254 -31.36 38.89 44.65
CA VAL A 254 -30.13 38.48 43.94
C VAL A 254 -29.18 37.68 44.85
N ALA A 255 -29.28 37.83 46.17
CA ALA A 255 -28.42 37.12 47.12
C ALA A 255 -28.87 35.68 47.41
N ASN A 256 -30.17 35.38 47.33
CA ASN A 256 -30.70 34.01 47.55
C ASN A 256 -30.65 33.12 46.29
N TYR A 257 -30.40 33.69 45.11
CA TYR A 257 -30.27 32.93 43.87
C TYR A 257 -28.91 32.20 43.72
N PHE A 258 -27.91 32.49 44.58
CA PHE A 258 -26.58 31.87 44.52
C PHE A 258 -26.23 31.00 45.76
N ASN A 259 -27.18 30.13 46.17
CA ASN A 259 -27.11 29.01 47.16
C ASN A 259 -27.29 29.39 48.64
N PRO A 260 -28.01 28.61 49.52
CA PRO A 260 -27.90 27.13 49.67
C PRO A 260 -29.16 26.35 50.18
N ASP A 261 -29.00 25.02 50.30
CA ASP A 261 -29.97 23.99 50.77
C ASP A 261 -30.49 24.07 52.23
N VAL A 262 -31.55 23.27 52.48
CA VAL A 262 -32.00 22.56 53.71
C VAL A 262 -33.23 23.12 54.48
N GLU A 263 -34.38 22.47 54.25
CA GLU A 263 -35.25 21.78 55.25
C GLU A 263 -35.64 22.49 56.57
N ALA A 264 -36.94 22.74 56.76
CA ALA A 264 -37.67 22.49 58.03
C ALA A 264 -39.20 22.62 57.87
N LEU A 265 -39.90 21.51 58.10
CA LEU A 265 -41.36 21.36 58.25
C LEU A 265 -41.78 21.61 59.72
N VAL A 266 -42.91 22.33 59.89
CA VAL A 266 -44.08 22.03 60.76
C VAL A 266 -43.92 22.14 62.29
N VAL A 267 -44.50 23.19 62.91
CA VAL A 267 -45.86 23.33 63.54
C VAL A 267 -45.91 22.83 65.01
N GLU A 268 -46.18 23.76 65.93
CA GLU A 268 -47.30 23.77 66.93
C GLU A 268 -47.94 22.40 67.29
N ASP A 269 -48.37 22.07 68.50
CA ASP A 269 -48.54 22.81 69.75
C ASP A 269 -49.04 21.83 70.84
N LEU A 270 -49.20 22.36 72.07
CA LEU A 270 -49.97 21.83 73.22
C LEU A 270 -49.23 20.97 74.25
N ASP A 271 -48.49 21.72 75.06
CA ASP A 271 -48.69 21.99 76.49
C ASP A 271 -49.19 20.92 77.49
N ASP A 272 -48.60 21.13 78.67
CA ASP A 272 -49.12 20.94 80.01
C ASP A 272 -49.02 19.57 80.72
N THR A 273 -48.08 19.59 81.69
CA THR A 273 -48.25 19.18 83.10
C THR A 273 -48.41 17.68 83.37
N GLU A 274 -47.92 17.07 84.43
CA GLU A 274 -47.34 17.50 85.69
C GLU A 274 -46.78 16.21 86.35
N LEU A 275 -45.84 16.40 87.29
CA LEU A 275 -45.67 15.60 88.51
C LEU A 275 -45.15 14.15 88.47
N ALA A 276 -43.94 14.02 89.04
CA ALA A 276 -43.59 13.18 90.18
C ALA A 276 -43.81 11.65 90.09
N ASN A 277 -42.73 10.90 89.85
CA ASN A 277 -41.88 10.28 90.88
C ASN A 277 -40.73 9.50 90.21
#